data_AF-A0A971IFA9-F1
#
_entry.id   AF-A0A971IFA9-F1
#
_cell.length_a   1.000
_cell.length_b   1.000
_cell.length_c   1.000
_cell.angle_alpha   90.00
_cell.angle_beta   90.00
_cell.angle_gamma   90.00
#
_symmetry.space_group_name_H-M   'P 1'
#
loop_
_entity.id
_entity.type
_entity.pdbx_description
1 polymer ?
#
loop_
_entity_poly.entity_id
_entity_poly.type
_entity_poly.pdbx_seq_one_letter_code
_entity_poly.pdbx_strand_id
1 'polypeptide(L)'
;MDCSYFCSRLNQFVDGELGYLEVAELQGHLSFCPDCAAELARISEVRAAMAAWGEAELAPPPGFAERVLARAALDPVPGSRRPFGRVVSDTLDQLDEALGRVPLPGGRTVPVKNVIGYGIAAAALAAELQRRRLRRLRELKSL
;
A
#
# COMPACT_ATOMS: atom_id res chain seq x y z
N MET A 1 0.02 4.63 15.58
CA MET A 1 -0.68 3.55 16.33
C MET A 1 0.36 2.79 17.12
N ASP A 2 0.02 2.30 18.30
CA ASP A 2 0.94 1.61 19.22
C ASP A 2 0.80 0.09 19.11
N CYS A 3 1.67 -0.65 19.82
CA CYS A 3 1.65 -2.11 19.80
C CYS A 3 0.33 -2.69 20.35
N SER A 4 -0.30 -2.04 21.34
CA SER A 4 -1.57 -2.49 21.92
C SER A 4 -2.68 -2.55 20.86
N TYR A 5 -2.77 -1.50 20.04
CA TYR A 5 -3.71 -1.44 18.94
C TYR A 5 -3.51 -2.61 17.95
N PHE A 6 -2.27 -2.87 17.52
CA PHE A 6 -1.99 -3.91 16.54
C PHE A 6 -2.12 -5.33 17.11
N CYS A 7 -1.67 -5.56 18.35
CA CYS A 7 -1.84 -6.84 19.05
C CYS A 7 -3.31 -7.25 19.13
N SER A 8 -4.22 -6.30 19.40
CA SER A 8 -5.66 -6.57 19.49
C SER A 8 -6.28 -7.07 18.17
N ARG A 9 -5.61 -6.85 17.03
CA ARG A 9 -6.08 -7.18 15.68
C ARG A 9 -5.41 -8.40 15.07
N LEU A 10 -4.45 -9.03 15.75
CA LEU A 10 -3.73 -10.18 15.20
C LEU A 10 -4.65 -11.39 14.92
N ASN A 11 -5.61 -11.68 15.80
CA ASN A 11 -6.59 -12.75 15.54
C ASN A 11 -7.48 -12.42 14.33
N GLN A 12 -8.02 -11.21 14.24
CA GLN A 12 -8.80 -10.75 13.08
C GLN A 12 -7.99 -10.84 11.77
N PHE A 13 -6.69 -10.54 11.83
CA PHE A 13 -5.79 -10.70 10.69
C PHE A 13 -5.64 -12.17 10.28
N VAL A 14 -5.41 -13.06 11.24
CA VAL A 14 -5.27 -14.51 11.01
C VAL A 14 -6.56 -15.11 10.45
N ASP A 15 -7.72 -14.62 10.92
CA ASP A 15 -9.05 -15.07 10.48
C ASP A 15 -9.50 -14.44 9.15
N GLY A 16 -8.76 -13.43 8.65
CA GLY A 16 -9.05 -12.77 7.37
C GLY A 16 -10.18 -11.75 7.45
N GLU A 17 -10.46 -11.21 8.64
CA GLU A 17 -11.57 -10.28 8.91
C GLU A 17 -11.18 -8.80 8.70
N LEU A 18 -9.89 -8.49 8.60
CA LEU A 18 -9.42 -7.13 8.40
C LEU A 18 -9.63 -6.64 6.95
N GLY A 19 -10.01 -5.36 6.81
CA GLY A 19 -10.08 -4.70 5.51
C GLY A 19 -8.68 -4.42 4.92
N TYR A 20 -8.62 -4.11 3.62
CA TYR A 20 -7.35 -3.91 2.90
C TYR A 20 -6.42 -2.86 3.53
N LEU A 21 -6.97 -1.74 4.01
CA LEU A 21 -6.19 -0.68 4.64
C LEU A 21 -5.63 -1.14 6.00
N GLU A 22 -6.44 -1.82 6.80
CA GLU A 22 -6.06 -2.32 8.12
C GLU A 22 -4.98 -3.40 8.02
N VAL A 23 -5.07 -4.26 6.99
CA VAL A 23 -4.02 -5.22 6.65
C VAL A 23 -2.71 -4.52 6.31
N ALA A 24 -2.74 -3.49 5.46
CA ALA A 24 -1.54 -2.76 5.06
C ALA A 24 -0.89 -2.03 6.25
N GLU A 25 -1.69 -1.43 7.13
CA GLU A 25 -1.21 -0.77 8.35
C GLU A 25 -0.57 -1.77 9.32
N LEU A 26 -1.23 -2.91 9.56
CA LEU A 26 -0.72 -3.97 10.41
C LEU A 26 0.58 -4.58 9.85
N GLN A 27 0.63 -4.88 8.55
CA GLN A 27 1.85 -5.36 7.89
C GLN A 27 2.98 -4.34 7.98
N GLY A 28 2.68 -3.05 7.84
CA GLY A 28 3.63 -1.97 8.08
C GLY A 28 4.21 -2.02 9.49
N HIS A 29 3.39 -2.19 10.51
CA HIS A 29 3.85 -2.32 11.89
C HIS A 29 4.69 -3.58 12.12
N LEU A 30 4.23 -4.73 11.63
CA LEU A 30 4.92 -6.02 11.76
C LEU A 30 6.31 -6.03 11.11
N SER A 31 6.53 -5.21 10.08
CA SER A 31 7.84 -5.11 9.43
C SER A 31 8.92 -4.47 10.30
N PHE A 32 8.55 -3.74 11.37
CA PHE A 32 9.50 -3.05 12.26
C PHE A 32 9.36 -3.41 13.74
N CYS A 33 8.26 -4.04 14.17
CA CYS A 33 8.03 -4.43 15.57
C CYS A 33 8.26 -5.94 15.77
N PRO A 34 9.38 -6.37 16.37
CA PRO A 34 9.69 -7.78 16.58
C PRO A 34 8.72 -8.46 17.56
N ASP A 35 8.22 -7.73 18.57
CA ASP A 35 7.33 -8.29 19.59
C ASP A 35 5.98 -8.70 19.01
N CYS A 36 5.39 -7.82 18.16
CA CYS A 36 4.13 -8.11 17.48
C CYS A 36 4.29 -9.21 16.42
N ALA A 37 5.45 -9.26 15.75
CA ALA A 37 5.77 -10.36 14.82
C ALA A 37 5.88 -11.71 15.54
N ALA A 38 6.49 -11.74 16.73
CA ALA A 38 6.58 -12.94 17.55
C ALA A 38 5.22 -13.39 18.11
N GLU A 39 4.35 -12.45 18.50
CA GLU A 39 2.97 -12.78 18.90
C GLU A 39 2.19 -13.41 17.73
N LEU A 40 2.27 -12.82 16.54
CA LEU A 40 1.63 -13.37 15.34
C LEU A 40 2.12 -14.79 15.03
N ALA A 41 3.43 -15.04 15.17
CA ALA A 41 4.00 -16.37 15.01
C ALA A 41 3.41 -17.37 16.01
N ARG A 42 3.33 -17.02 17.30
CA ARG A 42 2.73 -17.89 18.33
C ARG A 42 1.26 -18.21 18.06
N ILE A 43 0.46 -17.21 17.67
CA ILE A 43 -0.95 -17.42 17.29
C ILE A 43 -1.04 -18.38 16.09
N SER A 44 -0.18 -18.18 15.10
CA SER A 44 -0.13 -19.02 13.89
C SER A 44 0.29 -20.47 14.19
N GLU A 45 1.22 -20.68 15.13
CA GLU A 45 1.65 -22.00 15.59
C GLU A 45 0.50 -22.77 16.24
N VAL A 46 -0.25 -22.13 17.15
CA VAL A 46 -1.43 -22.75 17.78
C VAL A 46 -2.46 -23.13 16.73
N ARG A 47 -2.74 -22.24 15.78
CA ARG A 47 -3.68 -22.52 14.68
C ARG A 47 -3.21 -23.70 13.82
N ALA A 48 -1.92 -23.77 13.49
CA ALA A 48 -1.36 -24.87 12.72
C ALA A 48 -1.49 -26.21 13.47
N ALA A 49 -1.24 -26.22 14.78
CA ALA A 49 -1.42 -27.40 15.62
C ALA A 49 -2.89 -27.86 15.64
N MET A 50 -3.83 -26.92 15.75
CA MET A 50 -5.27 -27.22 15.68
C MET A 50 -5.69 -27.74 14.29
N ALA A 51 -5.17 -27.16 13.21
CA ALA A 51 -5.44 -27.61 11.86
C ALA A 51 -4.96 -29.05 11.62
N ALA A 52 -3.83 -29.43 12.24
CA ALA A 52 -3.31 -30.79 12.18
C ALA A 52 -4.19 -31.84 12.88
N TRP A 53 -5.08 -31.42 13.79
CA TRP A 53 -6.05 -32.32 14.46
C TRP A 53 -7.33 -32.53 13.64
N GLY A 54 -7.54 -31.78 12.56
CA GLY A 54 -8.68 -31.93 11.67
C GLY A 54 -8.53 -33.13 10.74
N GLU A 55 -8.91 -34.32 11.20
CA GLU A 55 -8.75 -35.62 10.50
C GLU A 55 -9.63 -35.84 9.25
N ALA A 56 -10.39 -34.85 8.77
CA ALA A 56 -11.12 -35.01 7.52
C ALA A 56 -10.19 -34.69 6.34
N GLU A 57 -9.35 -35.65 5.96
CA GLU A 57 -8.67 -35.60 4.66
C GLU A 57 -9.73 -35.69 3.55
N LEU A 58 -10.23 -34.52 3.14
CA LEU A 58 -11.14 -34.40 2.02
C LEU A 58 -10.34 -34.68 0.75
N ALA A 59 -10.50 -35.88 0.20
CA ALA A 59 -9.94 -36.20 -1.09
C ALA A 59 -10.44 -35.18 -2.12
N PRO A 60 -9.54 -34.43 -2.79
CA PRO A 60 -9.95 -33.47 -3.78
C PRO A 60 -10.61 -34.22 -4.96
N PRO A 61 -11.61 -33.62 -5.63
CA PRO A 61 -12.24 -34.27 -6.77
C PRO A 61 -11.21 -34.51 -7.90
N PRO A 62 -11.40 -35.53 -8.75
CA PRO A 62 -10.51 -35.78 -9.88
C PRO A 62 -10.27 -34.52 -10.73
N GLY A 63 -9.03 -34.33 -11.16
CA GLY A 63 -8.64 -33.16 -11.96
C GLY A 63 -8.48 -31.84 -11.18
N PHE A 64 -8.68 -31.83 -9.85
CA PHE A 64 -8.62 -30.59 -9.05
C PHE A 64 -7.22 -29.96 -9.10
N ALA A 65 -6.17 -30.75 -8.87
CA ALA A 65 -4.80 -30.27 -8.87
C ALA A 65 -4.43 -29.67 -10.23
N GLU A 66 -4.81 -30.34 -11.33
CA GLU A 66 -4.59 -29.90 -12.69
C GLU A 66 -5.29 -28.58 -12.99
N ARG A 67 -6.55 -28.42 -12.56
CA ARG A 67 -7.29 -27.15 -12.70
C ARG A 67 -6.67 -26.02 -11.88
N VAL A 68 -6.26 -26.29 -10.64
CA VAL A 68 -5.61 -25.31 -9.76
C VAL A 68 -4.27 -24.87 -10.36
N LEU A 69 -3.43 -25.81 -10.79
CA LEU A 69 -2.14 -25.52 -11.39
C LEU A 69 -2.28 -24.77 -12.72
N ALA A 70 -3.21 -25.19 -13.60
CA ALA A 70 -3.49 -24.49 -14.84
C ALA A 70 -3.96 -23.05 -14.60
N ARG A 71 -4.74 -22.81 -13.54
CA ARG A 71 -5.19 -21.47 -13.16
C ARG A 71 -4.06 -20.64 -12.55
N ALA A 72 -3.30 -21.20 -11.62
CA ALA A 72 -2.19 -20.52 -10.95
C ALA A 72 -1.08 -20.13 -11.93
N ALA A 73 -0.86 -20.91 -12.99
CA ALA A 73 0.09 -20.57 -14.05
C ALA A 73 -0.29 -19.32 -14.86
N LEU A 74 -1.56 -18.90 -14.83
CA LEU A 74 -2.04 -17.66 -15.45
C LEU A 74 -1.90 -16.45 -14.53
N ASP A 75 -1.78 -16.66 -13.22
CA ASP A 75 -1.65 -15.57 -12.27
C ASP A 75 -0.22 -14.97 -12.35
N PRO A 76 -0.10 -13.64 -12.28
CA PRO A 76 1.21 -13.01 -12.25
C PRO A 76 1.96 -13.45 -10.99
N VAL A 77 3.25 -13.75 -11.12
CA VAL A 77 4.10 -14.13 -9.99
C VAL A 77 3.99 -13.05 -8.90
N PRO A 78 3.67 -13.41 -7.64
CA PRO A 78 3.63 -12.45 -6.54
C PRO A 78 4.94 -11.66 -6.45
N GLY A 79 4.84 -10.34 -6.38
CA GLY A 79 6.02 -9.45 -6.39
C GLY A 79 6.63 -9.18 -7.77
N SER A 80 6.11 -9.77 -8.85
CA SER A 80 6.48 -9.33 -10.20
C SER A 80 6.07 -7.88 -10.43
N ARG A 81 6.92 -7.12 -11.13
CA ARG A 81 6.67 -5.72 -11.46
C ARG A 81 5.40 -5.68 -12.32
N ARG A 82 4.28 -5.22 -11.74
CA ARG A 82 3.03 -5.07 -12.49
C ARG A 82 3.28 -4.22 -13.74
N PRO A 83 2.67 -4.56 -14.89
CA PRO A 83 2.86 -3.80 -16.12
C PRO A 83 2.51 -2.32 -15.93
N PHE A 84 1.60 -2.00 -15.01
CA PHE A 84 1.25 -0.62 -14.67
C PHE A 84 2.45 0.25 -14.26
N GLY A 85 3.41 -0.31 -13.50
CA GLY A 85 4.63 0.41 -13.13
C GLY A 85 5.62 0.59 -14.29
N ARG A 86 5.52 -0.23 -15.34
CA ARG A 86 6.24 -0.03 -16.60
C ARG A 86 5.52 1.01 -17.48
N VAL A 87 4.21 0.90 -17.66
CA VAL A 87 3.44 1.87 -18.45
C VAL A 87 3.58 3.29 -17.89
N VAL A 88 3.55 3.45 -16.55
CA VAL A 88 3.77 4.75 -15.91
C VAL A 88 5.20 5.23 -16.08
N SER A 89 6.23 4.38 -15.98
CA SER A 89 7.61 4.82 -16.24
C SER A 89 7.81 5.23 -17.70
N ASP A 90 7.32 4.41 -18.64
CA ASP A 90 7.51 4.62 -20.08
C ASP A 90 6.81 5.90 -20.53
N THR A 91 5.60 6.17 -20.00
CA THR A 91 4.90 7.44 -20.26
C THR A 91 5.60 8.63 -19.65
N LEU A 92 6.14 8.50 -18.42
CA LEU A 92 6.91 9.57 -17.79
C LEU A 92 8.22 9.86 -18.54
N ASP A 93 8.86 8.85 -19.13
CA ASP A 93 10.07 9.01 -19.93
C ASP A 93 9.76 9.67 -21.28
N GLN A 94 8.64 9.29 -21.93
CA GLN A 94 8.14 10.00 -23.13
C GLN A 94 7.84 11.47 -22.85
N LEU A 95 7.29 11.79 -21.67
CA LEU A 95 7.05 13.16 -21.23
C LEU A 95 8.36 13.93 -21.00
N ASP A 96 9.40 13.29 -20.48
CA ASP A 96 10.72 13.92 -20.32
C ASP A 96 11.35 14.26 -21.68
N GLU A 97 11.21 13.37 -22.67
CA GLU A 97 11.71 13.61 -24.02
C GLU A 97 10.91 14.70 -24.73
N ALA A 98 9.58 14.68 -24.60
CA ALA A 98 8.70 15.63 -25.27
C ALA A 98 8.77 17.05 -24.67
N LEU A 99 8.87 17.17 -23.34
CA LEU A 99 8.86 18.46 -22.65
C LEU A 99 10.27 19.01 -22.42
N GLY A 100 11.30 18.16 -22.42
CA GLY A 100 12.68 18.55 -22.21
C GLY A 100 12.98 18.99 -20.77
N ARG A 101 14.04 19.79 -20.62
CA ARG A 101 14.61 20.19 -19.32
C ARG A 101 14.74 21.71 -19.19
N VAL A 102 14.53 22.21 -17.98
CA VAL A 102 14.74 23.62 -17.63
C VAL A 102 16.10 23.78 -16.95
N PRO A 103 16.93 24.75 -17.37
CA PRO A 103 18.16 25.08 -16.67
C PRO A 103 17.84 25.83 -15.36
N LEU A 104 18.52 25.45 -14.29
CA LEU A 104 18.44 26.06 -12.97
C LEU A 104 19.76 26.75 -12.61
N PRO A 105 19.73 27.72 -11.67
CA PRO A 105 20.94 28.34 -11.14
C PRO A 105 21.93 27.29 -10.60
N GLY A 106 23.21 27.49 -10.90
CA GLY A 106 24.29 26.57 -10.54
C GLY A 106 24.52 25.42 -11.54
N GLY A 107 24.09 25.57 -12.79
CA GLY A 107 24.37 24.62 -13.88
C GLY A 107 23.57 23.31 -13.82
N ARG A 108 22.57 23.23 -12.95
CA ARG A 108 21.70 22.05 -12.81
C ARG A 108 20.58 22.11 -13.84
N THR A 109 20.02 20.96 -14.20
CA THR A 109 18.83 20.88 -15.04
C THR A 109 17.77 20.01 -14.37
N VAL A 110 16.50 20.34 -14.56
CA VAL A 110 15.37 19.58 -14.04
C VAL A 110 14.36 19.34 -15.16
N PRO A 111 13.75 18.14 -15.26
CA PRO A 111 12.71 17.90 -16.26
C PRO A 111 11.51 18.82 -16.09
N VAL A 112 10.95 19.32 -17.19
CA VAL A 112 9.81 20.24 -17.17
C VAL A 112 8.61 19.64 -16.44
N LYS A 113 8.35 18.34 -16.57
CA LYS A 113 7.23 17.66 -15.87
C LYS A 113 7.29 17.83 -14.35
N ASN A 114 8.50 17.86 -13.77
CA ASN A 114 8.68 18.04 -12.33
C ASN A 114 8.34 19.47 -11.90
N VAL A 115 8.72 20.46 -12.71
CA VAL A 115 8.40 21.87 -12.45
C VAL A 115 6.89 22.09 -12.47
N ILE A 116 6.18 21.50 -13.44
CA ILE A 116 4.71 21.52 -13.50
C ILE A 116 4.13 20.89 -12.24
N GLY A 117 4.64 19.72 -11.83
CA GLY A 117 4.22 19.04 -10.60
C GLY A 117 4.39 19.92 -9.36
N TYR A 118 5.52 20.61 -9.20
CA TYR A 118 5.75 21.54 -8.10
C TYR A 118 4.77 22.73 -8.12
N GLY A 119 4.46 23.26 -9.30
CA GLY A 119 3.48 24.34 -9.46
C GLY A 119 2.08 23.92 -8.99
N ILE A 120 1.62 22.73 -9.39
CA ILE A 120 0.33 22.18 -8.94
C ILE A 120 0.31 21.98 -7.43
N ALA A 121 1.37 21.41 -6.85
CA ALA A 121 1.48 21.21 -5.41
C ALA A 121 1.44 22.54 -4.62
N ALA A 122 2.17 23.56 -5.10
CA ALA A 122 2.16 24.89 -4.50
C ALA A 122 0.78 25.55 -4.57
N ALA A 123 0.07 25.43 -5.69
CA ALA A 123 -1.29 25.95 -5.85
C ALA A 123 -2.29 25.26 -4.90
N ALA A 124 -2.18 23.94 -4.74
CA ALA A 124 -3.02 23.19 -3.81
C ALA A 124 -2.80 23.62 -2.35
N LEU A 125 -1.53 23.83 -1.94
CA LEU A 125 -1.18 24.34 -0.62
C LEU A 125 -1.71 25.77 -0.40
N ALA A 126 -1.58 26.65 -1.40
CA ALA A 126 -2.11 28.01 -1.33
C ALA A 126 -3.63 28.02 -1.19
N ALA A 127 -4.34 27.19 -1.95
CA ALA A 127 -5.79 27.04 -1.86
C ALA A 127 -6.22 26.55 -0.47
N GLU A 128 -5.49 25.59 0.10
CA GLU A 128 -5.77 25.07 1.45
C GLU A 128 -5.53 26.14 2.53
N LEU A 129 -4.45 26.91 2.44
CA LEU A 129 -4.18 28.03 3.34
C LEU A 129 -5.27 29.11 3.24
N GLN A 130 -5.72 29.43 2.02
CA GLN A 130 -6.80 30.39 1.78
C GLN A 130 -8.12 29.90 2.40
N ARG A 131 -8.47 28.62 2.23
CA ARG A 131 -9.65 28.01 2.87
C ARG A 131 -9.58 28.11 4.39
N ARG A 132 -8.42 27.82 5.00
CA ARG A 132 -8.21 27.93 6.45
C ARG A 132 -8.34 29.36 6.94
N ARG A 133 -7.78 30.33 6.22
CA ARG A 133 -7.89 31.76 6.55
C ARG A 133 -9.34 32.24 6.51
N LEU A 134 -10.10 31.84 5.48
CA LEU A 134 -11.52 32.18 5.34
C LEU A 134 -12.40 31.53 6.42
N ARG A 135 -12.04 30.35 6.93
CA ARG A 135 -12.71 29.72 8.08
C ARG A 135 -12.48 30.52 9.37
N ARG A 136 -11.22 30.86 9.69
CA ARG A 136 -10.89 31.66 10.89
C ARG A 136 -11.58 33.03 10.90
N LEU A 137 -11.63 33.70 9.75
CA LEU A 137 -12.32 35.00 9.64
C LEU A 137 -13.83 34.89 9.90
N ARG A 138 -14.46 33.77 9.54
CA ARG A 138 -15.88 33.53 9.85
C ARG A 138 -16.08 33.30 11.34
N GLU A 139 -15.24 32.49 11.98
CA GLU A 139 -15.28 32.23 13.43
C GLU A 139 -15.11 33.50 14.27
N LEU A 140 -14.21 34.41 13.84
CA LEU A 140 -13.99 35.70 14.51
C LEU A 140 -15.14 36.70 14.31
N LYS A 141 -15.94 36.58 13.23
CA LYS A 141 -17.08 37.45 12.95
C LYS A 141 -18.37 36.97 13.63
N SER A 142 -18.38 35.72 14.11
CA SER A 142 -19.49 35.15 14.89
C SER A 142 -19.35 35.33 16.41
N LEU A 143 -18.27 35.97 16.86
CA LEU A 143 -18.05 36.45 18.23
C LEU A 143 -18.37 37.95 18.30
#